data_AF-A0A0G1FNR0-F1
#
_entry.id   AF-A0A0G1FNR0-F1
#
_cell.length_a   1.000
_cell.length_b   1.000
_cell.length_c   1.000
_cell.angle_alpha   90.00
_cell.angle_beta   90.00
_cell.angle_gamma   90.00
#
_symmetry.space_group_name_H-M   'P 1'
#
loop_
_entity.id
_entity.type
_entity.pdbx_description
1 polymer ?
#
loop_
_entity_poly.entity_id
_entity_poly.type
_entity_poly.pdbx_seq_one_letter_code
_entity_poly.pdbx_strand_id
1 'polypeptide(L)'
;MTAKDWYVLFSHRLAQAALVPYGEFGGKPDQVVGARYTIYTTAESPIHDLTINQPWVVADGEKLIVIVDGTLDIRSTITIQGNGFVAFVVKNDITVNAAVGTTWDSTTPLVEGMYIAGGTFKTGTSTDPSTERFVGKGTFAAQTILLERNLSATDHNKDTSADLFYYNPSFLILMPDILKDLSYTWEEVAP
;
A
#
# COMPACT_ATOMS: atom_id res chain seq x y z
N MET A 1 10.92 17.08 -2.04
CA MET A 1 9.76 16.48 -1.35
C MET A 1 10.13 15.05 -1.02
N THR A 2 10.23 14.72 0.27
CA THR A 2 10.56 13.39 0.79
C THR A 2 9.29 12.54 0.95
N ALA A 3 9.39 11.22 1.10
CA ALA A 3 8.23 10.35 1.37
C ALA A 3 7.47 10.74 2.67
N LYS A 4 8.18 11.32 3.64
CA LYS A 4 7.56 11.91 4.85
C LYS A 4 6.66 13.10 4.53
N ASP A 5 7.06 13.93 3.57
CA ASP A 5 6.27 15.08 3.13
C ASP A 5 4.97 14.61 2.47
N TRP A 6 4.96 13.43 1.84
CA TRP A 6 3.75 12.84 1.24
C TRP A 6 2.72 12.43 2.29
N TYR A 7 3.12 11.82 3.42
CA TYR A 7 2.19 11.53 4.50
C TYR A 7 1.53 12.81 5.03
N VAL A 8 2.32 13.86 5.27
CA VAL A 8 1.80 15.14 5.77
C VAL A 8 0.89 15.78 4.73
N LEU A 9 1.29 15.81 3.46
CA LEU A 9 0.50 16.42 2.39
C LEU A 9 -0.83 15.68 2.17
N PHE A 10 -0.81 14.35 2.16
CA PHE A 10 -2.05 13.56 2.05
C PHE A 10 -2.89 13.63 3.32
N SER A 11 -2.33 13.49 4.52
CA SER A 11 -3.11 13.55 5.76
C SER A 11 -3.77 14.92 5.95
N HIS A 12 -3.07 16.03 5.72
CA HIS A 12 -3.67 17.37 5.81
C HIS A 12 -4.72 17.62 4.72
N ARG A 13 -4.49 17.14 3.49
CA ARG A 13 -5.47 17.27 2.40
C ARG A 13 -6.72 16.44 2.67
N LEU A 14 -6.52 15.18 3.03
CA LEU A 14 -7.60 14.21 3.22
C LEU A 14 -8.34 14.44 4.54
N ALA A 15 -7.74 15.14 5.52
CA ALA A 15 -8.44 15.61 6.72
C ALA A 15 -9.60 16.58 6.41
N GLN A 16 -9.64 17.20 5.23
CA GLN A 16 -10.78 18.01 4.78
C GLN A 16 -11.92 17.15 4.20
N ALA A 17 -11.67 15.87 3.91
CA ALA A 17 -12.67 14.92 3.45
C ALA A 17 -13.31 14.17 4.62
N ALA A 18 -14.48 13.57 4.39
CA ALA A 18 -15.12 12.70 5.37
C ALA A 18 -14.27 11.43 5.57
N LEU A 19 -13.49 11.42 6.65
CA LEU A 19 -12.68 10.27 7.06
C LEU A 19 -13.54 9.26 7.81
N VAL A 20 -13.42 7.99 7.45
CA VAL A 20 -14.06 6.88 8.16
C VAL A 20 -13.04 6.27 9.12
N PRO A 21 -13.29 6.28 10.43
CA PRO A 21 -12.43 5.56 11.37
C PRO A 21 -12.36 4.09 11.01
N TYR A 22 -11.16 3.53 11.02
CA TYR A 22 -10.93 2.12 10.74
C TYR A 22 -10.18 1.50 11.92
N GLY A 23 -10.95 0.77 12.71
CA GLY A 23 -10.46 0.02 13.87
C GLY A 23 -9.96 -1.35 13.43
N GLU A 24 -8.80 -1.74 13.97
CA GLU A 24 -8.12 -2.99 13.70
C GLU A 24 -9.06 -4.19 13.70
N PHE A 25 -9.23 -4.86 12.55
CA PHE A 25 -9.36 -6.32 12.45
C PHE A 25 -9.27 -6.72 10.97
N GLY A 26 -8.05 -6.74 10.42
CA GLY A 26 -7.58 -7.77 9.48
C GLY A 26 -8.14 -7.82 8.05
N GLY A 27 -9.46 -7.72 7.91
CA GLY A 27 -10.22 -7.84 6.68
C GLY A 27 -10.48 -6.50 6.02
N LYS A 28 -10.71 -6.55 4.71
CA LYS A 28 -10.94 -5.38 3.88
C LYS A 28 -12.21 -4.66 4.34
N PRO A 29 -12.17 -3.33 4.58
CA PRO A 29 -13.40 -2.59 4.79
C PRO A 29 -14.22 -2.52 3.49
N ASP A 30 -15.52 -2.33 3.61
CA ASP A 30 -16.41 -2.11 2.47
C ASP A 30 -16.50 -0.63 2.14
N GLN A 31 -16.33 -0.28 0.86
CA GLN A 31 -16.61 1.06 0.37
C GLN A 31 -18.01 1.53 0.81
N VAL A 32 -18.09 2.76 1.31
CA VAL A 32 -19.36 3.36 1.75
C VAL A 32 -20.33 3.42 0.56
N VAL A 33 -21.55 2.92 0.78
CA VAL A 33 -22.59 2.83 -0.26
C VAL A 33 -22.86 4.20 -0.88
N GLY A 34 -22.79 4.26 -2.21
CA GLY A 34 -23.02 5.48 -2.98
C GLY A 34 -21.82 6.45 -3.04
N ALA A 35 -20.74 6.17 -2.30
CA ALA A 35 -19.51 6.94 -2.41
C ALA A 35 -18.74 6.56 -3.69
N ARG A 36 -18.02 7.51 -4.30
CA ARG A 36 -17.10 7.23 -5.44
C ARG A 36 -15.78 6.58 -5.00
N TYR A 37 -15.42 6.79 -3.74
CA TYR A 37 -14.27 6.26 -3.05
C TYR A 37 -14.53 6.37 -1.54
N THR A 38 -13.80 5.62 -0.72
CA THR A 38 -13.84 5.79 0.73
C THR A 38 -12.44 5.97 1.28
N ILE A 39 -12.30 6.89 2.23
CA ILE A 39 -11.05 7.17 2.92
C ILE A 39 -11.18 6.67 4.35
N TYR A 40 -10.32 5.74 4.70
CA TYR A 40 -10.19 5.17 6.04
C TYR A 40 -9.01 5.79 6.76
N THR A 41 -9.12 5.93 8.08
CA THR A 41 -8.02 6.40 8.92
C THR A 41 -7.91 5.62 10.23
N THR A 42 -6.69 5.33 10.65
CA THR A 42 -6.39 4.79 12.00
C THR A 42 -6.09 5.88 13.03
N ALA A 43 -6.11 7.16 12.65
CA ALA A 43 -5.79 8.27 13.55
C ALA A 43 -6.71 8.32 14.79
N GLU A 44 -7.98 7.96 14.62
CA GLU A 44 -8.99 7.93 15.69
C GLU A 44 -9.07 6.55 16.39
N SER A 45 -8.27 5.57 15.96
CA SER A 45 -8.20 4.25 16.59
C SER A 45 -7.31 4.32 17.85
N PRO A 46 -7.65 3.60 18.94
CA PRO A 46 -6.76 3.46 20.09
C PRO A 46 -5.39 2.86 19.73
N ILE A 47 -5.37 2.08 18.65
CA ILE A 47 -4.17 1.48 18.08
C ILE A 47 -4.02 2.06 16.67
N HIS A 48 -3.00 2.90 16.50
CA HIS A 48 -2.76 3.66 15.26
C HIS A 48 -2.15 2.80 14.14
N ASP A 49 -1.70 1.59 14.47
CA ASP A 49 -1.19 0.61 13.53
C ASP A 49 -2.33 -0.09 12.78
N LEU A 50 -1.99 -0.70 11.65
CA LEU A 50 -2.91 -1.56 10.89
C LEU A 50 -2.23 -2.88 10.55
N THR A 51 -2.91 -3.98 10.87
CA THR A 51 -2.53 -5.32 10.42
C THR A 51 -3.56 -5.87 9.44
N ILE A 52 -3.13 -6.24 8.24
CA ILE A 52 -3.92 -6.99 7.26
C ILE A 52 -3.58 -8.47 7.42
N ASN A 53 -4.48 -9.24 8.05
CA ASN A 53 -4.26 -10.66 8.31
C ASN A 53 -5.28 -11.57 7.60
N GLN A 54 -6.16 -11.00 6.78
CA GLN A 54 -7.07 -11.73 5.89
C GLN A 54 -6.84 -11.28 4.44
N PRO A 55 -7.10 -12.14 3.44
CA PRO A 55 -6.98 -11.75 2.05
C PRO A 55 -7.90 -10.57 1.71
N TRP A 56 -7.36 -9.54 1.08
CA TRP A 56 -8.15 -8.45 0.52
C TRP A 56 -8.35 -8.69 -0.97
N VAL A 57 -9.61 -8.65 -1.40
CA VAL A 57 -9.98 -8.64 -2.82
C VAL A 57 -10.71 -7.33 -3.08
N VAL A 58 -10.04 -6.38 -3.72
CA VAL A 58 -10.64 -5.11 -4.12
C VAL A 58 -11.44 -5.35 -5.39
N ALA A 59 -12.76 -5.17 -5.31
CA ALA A 59 -13.66 -5.48 -6.40
C ALA A 59 -13.50 -4.51 -7.58
N ASP A 60 -14.02 -4.89 -8.76
CA ASP A 60 -14.04 -4.01 -9.93
C ASP A 60 -14.77 -2.69 -9.62
N GLY A 61 -14.10 -1.57 -9.89
CA GLY A 61 -14.60 -0.22 -9.63
C GLY A 61 -14.57 0.24 -8.16
N GLU A 62 -14.19 -0.64 -7.22
CA GLU A 62 -14.04 -0.29 -5.80
C GLU A 62 -12.78 0.57 -5.60
N LYS A 63 -12.88 1.67 -4.82
CA LYS A 63 -11.79 2.62 -4.58
C LYS A 63 -11.62 2.90 -3.09
N LEU A 64 -10.54 2.38 -2.53
CA LEU A 64 -10.21 2.50 -1.11
C LEU A 64 -8.92 3.32 -0.95
N ILE A 65 -8.93 4.28 -0.03
CA ILE A 65 -7.73 4.98 0.42
C ILE A 65 -7.62 4.74 1.92
N VAL A 66 -6.49 4.23 2.39
CA VAL A 66 -6.27 3.89 3.79
C VAL A 66 -5.09 4.71 4.31
N ILE A 67 -5.38 5.61 5.25
CA ILE A 67 -4.39 6.41 5.96
C ILE A 67 -4.07 5.70 7.27
N VAL A 68 -2.79 5.38 7.49
CA VAL A 68 -2.34 4.69 8.70
C VAL A 68 -1.42 5.62 9.46
N ASP A 69 -1.86 6.08 10.65
CA ASP A 69 -1.08 6.99 11.51
C ASP A 69 0.05 6.28 12.29
N GLY A 70 0.14 4.96 12.18
CA GLY A 70 1.22 4.12 12.69
C GLY A 70 1.99 3.41 11.57
N THR A 71 2.16 2.11 11.76
CA THR A 71 2.78 1.15 10.84
C THR A 71 1.74 0.26 10.18
N LEU A 72 2.06 -0.26 9.00
CA LEU A 72 1.24 -1.24 8.28
C LEU A 72 1.97 -2.59 8.20
N ASP A 73 1.35 -3.64 8.71
CA ASP A 73 1.80 -5.03 8.58
C ASP A 73 0.88 -5.81 7.63
N ILE A 74 1.42 -6.22 6.48
CA ILE A 74 0.72 -6.99 5.44
C ILE A 74 1.05 -8.47 5.64
N ARG A 75 0.14 -9.19 6.29
CA ARG A 75 0.24 -10.63 6.58
C ARG A 75 -0.61 -11.50 5.66
N SER A 76 -1.31 -10.91 4.69
CA SER A 76 -2.10 -11.63 3.70
C SER A 76 -2.09 -10.93 2.35
N THR A 77 -2.57 -11.62 1.31
CA THR A 77 -2.59 -11.12 -0.06
C THR A 77 -3.56 -9.96 -0.23
N ILE A 78 -3.20 -9.01 -1.08
CA ILE A 78 -4.06 -7.90 -1.51
C ILE A 78 -4.12 -7.98 -3.03
N THR A 79 -5.30 -8.23 -3.58
CA THR A 79 -5.51 -8.39 -5.03
C THR A 79 -6.56 -7.40 -5.53
N ILE A 80 -6.44 -6.99 -6.78
CA ILE A 80 -7.33 -6.01 -7.40
C ILE A 80 -7.99 -6.62 -8.63
N GLN A 81 -9.32 -6.53 -8.70
CA GLN A 81 -10.10 -6.95 -9.85
C GLN A 81 -10.47 -5.76 -10.73
N GLY A 82 -10.45 -5.94 -12.05
CA GLY A 82 -10.88 -4.94 -13.03
C GLY A 82 -10.23 -3.57 -12.82
N ASN A 83 -11.06 -2.54 -12.68
CA ASN A 83 -10.71 -1.14 -12.45
C ASN A 83 -10.69 -0.75 -10.97
N GLY A 84 -10.59 -1.72 -10.06
CA GLY A 84 -10.45 -1.47 -8.63
C GLY A 84 -9.18 -0.68 -8.30
N PHE A 85 -9.15 -0.06 -7.12
CA PHE A 85 -8.06 0.76 -6.64
C PHE A 85 -7.95 0.69 -5.12
N VAL A 86 -6.75 0.43 -4.62
CA VAL A 86 -6.43 0.63 -3.20
C VAL A 86 -5.11 1.37 -3.06
N ALA A 87 -5.10 2.34 -2.14
CA ALA A 87 -3.91 3.06 -1.75
C ALA A 87 -3.72 3.01 -0.23
N PHE A 88 -2.49 2.78 0.21
CA PHE A 88 -2.07 2.88 1.60
C PHE A 88 -1.08 4.03 1.75
N VAL A 89 -1.41 4.98 2.61
CA VAL A 89 -0.56 6.11 2.96
C VAL A 89 -0.23 5.98 4.45
N VAL A 90 1.00 5.61 4.75
CA VAL A 90 1.43 5.15 6.07
C VAL A 90 2.46 6.10 6.64
N LYS A 91 2.28 6.53 7.89
CA LYS A 91 3.19 7.49 8.54
C LYS A 91 4.59 6.94 8.74
N ASN A 92 4.68 5.69 9.16
CA ASN A 92 5.92 5.01 9.50
C ASN A 92 6.23 3.94 8.43
N ASP A 93 6.51 2.71 8.88
CA ASP A 93 6.95 1.61 8.03
C ASP A 93 5.77 0.80 7.45
N ILE A 94 6.01 0.24 6.27
CA ILE A 94 5.20 -0.85 5.70
C ILE A 94 6.05 -2.11 5.72
N THR A 95 5.55 -3.17 6.35
CA THR A 95 6.21 -4.47 6.40
C THR A 95 5.33 -5.51 5.73
N VAL A 96 5.86 -6.20 4.73
CA VAL A 96 5.24 -7.39 4.16
C VAL A 96 5.77 -8.61 4.91
N ASN A 97 4.86 -9.40 5.46
CA ASN A 97 5.23 -10.61 6.17
C ASN A 97 5.83 -11.65 5.22
N ALA A 98 6.81 -12.41 5.72
CA ALA A 98 7.44 -13.53 5.01
C ALA A 98 6.41 -14.50 4.41
N ALA A 99 5.33 -14.80 5.14
CA ALA A 99 4.27 -15.70 4.70
C ALA A 99 3.51 -15.19 3.46
N VAL A 100 3.57 -13.89 3.15
CA VAL A 100 3.07 -13.31 1.89
C VAL A 100 4.16 -13.41 0.83
N GLY A 101 4.55 -14.65 0.54
CA GLY A 101 5.51 -15.00 -0.48
C GLY A 101 5.01 -16.15 -1.35
N THR A 102 5.80 -16.49 -2.36
CA THR A 102 5.52 -17.57 -3.30
C THR A 102 6.81 -18.30 -3.66
N THR A 103 6.71 -19.36 -4.46
CA THR A 103 7.85 -20.12 -4.97
C THR A 103 8.72 -19.26 -5.89
N TRP A 104 10.00 -19.60 -6.01
CA TRP A 104 10.96 -18.85 -6.83
C TRP A 104 10.51 -18.63 -8.29
N ASP A 105 9.77 -19.55 -8.88
CA ASP A 105 9.35 -19.53 -10.27
C ASP A 105 8.03 -18.78 -10.51
N SER A 106 7.27 -18.51 -9.45
CA SER A 106 5.99 -17.81 -9.55
C SER A 106 6.19 -16.33 -9.85
N THR A 107 5.27 -15.81 -10.67
CA THR A 107 5.18 -14.39 -11.05
C THR A 107 3.81 -13.80 -10.71
N THR A 108 2.98 -14.54 -9.98
CA THR A 108 1.64 -14.09 -9.58
C THR A 108 1.74 -13.01 -8.52
N PRO A 109 1.20 -11.80 -8.74
CA PRO A 109 1.20 -10.75 -7.73
C PRO A 109 0.46 -11.17 -6.46
N LEU A 110 1.08 -10.91 -5.31
CA LEU A 110 0.54 -11.20 -3.99
C LEU A 110 0.01 -9.93 -3.31
N VAL A 111 0.60 -8.79 -3.66
CA VAL A 111 0.30 -7.48 -3.08
C VAL A 111 0.16 -6.48 -4.22
N GLU A 112 -1.08 -6.07 -4.48
CA GLU A 112 -1.46 -5.14 -5.53
C GLU A 112 -1.97 -3.81 -4.95
N GLY A 113 -1.49 -2.69 -5.49
CA GLY A 113 -2.01 -1.36 -5.13
C GLY A 113 -0.97 -0.25 -5.16
N MET A 114 -1.29 0.86 -4.49
CA MET A 114 -0.36 1.96 -4.27
C MET A 114 0.05 2.02 -2.80
N TYR A 115 1.35 2.01 -2.52
CA TYR A 115 1.91 1.98 -1.17
C TYR A 115 2.87 3.15 -1.00
N ILE A 116 2.58 4.01 -0.03
CA ILE A 116 3.38 5.17 0.31
C ILE A 116 3.75 5.07 1.78
N ALA A 117 5.02 4.78 2.07
CA ALA A 117 5.55 4.70 3.42
C ALA A 117 6.33 5.98 3.76
N GLY A 118 5.94 6.64 4.85
CA GLY A 118 6.70 7.75 5.40
C GLY A 118 8.04 7.29 5.99
N GLY A 119 8.22 6.01 6.28
CA GLY A 119 9.48 5.39 6.70
C GLY A 119 10.02 4.39 5.66
N THR A 120 10.12 3.12 6.07
CA THR A 120 10.71 2.04 5.29
C THR A 120 9.64 1.12 4.70
N PHE A 121 9.79 0.70 3.45
CA PHE A 121 9.07 -0.45 2.89
C PHE A 121 9.95 -1.69 2.95
N LYS A 122 9.48 -2.75 3.60
CA LYS A 122 10.22 -4.00 3.86
C LYS A 122 9.49 -5.17 3.22
N THR A 123 10.17 -5.95 2.38
CA THR A 123 9.55 -7.14 1.76
C THR A 123 9.55 -8.37 2.68
N GLY A 124 10.25 -8.29 3.82
CA GLY A 124 10.34 -9.36 4.81
C GLY A 124 11.37 -10.43 4.43
N THR A 125 11.97 -11.06 5.43
CA THR A 125 12.93 -12.15 5.24
C THR A 125 12.21 -13.49 5.21
N SER A 126 12.55 -14.37 4.26
CA SER A 126 12.11 -15.76 4.25
C SER A 126 13.26 -16.68 3.87
N THR A 127 13.28 -17.86 4.47
CA THR A 127 14.16 -18.98 4.11
C THR A 127 13.37 -20.22 3.72
N ASP A 128 12.04 -20.09 3.57
CA ASP A 128 11.14 -21.17 3.18
C ASP A 128 10.97 -21.15 1.65
N PRO A 129 11.33 -22.23 0.93
CA PRO A 129 11.17 -22.36 -0.53
C PRO A 129 9.77 -22.04 -1.06
N SER A 130 8.72 -22.19 -0.25
CA SER A 130 7.34 -21.92 -0.64
C SER A 130 6.96 -20.43 -0.57
N THR A 131 7.75 -19.62 0.14
CA THR A 131 7.47 -18.19 0.37
C THR A 131 8.69 -17.31 0.15
N GLU A 132 9.79 -17.82 -0.38
CA GLU A 132 11.05 -17.10 -0.52
C GLU A 132 11.01 -15.95 -1.52
N ARG A 133 10.03 -15.92 -2.43
CA ARG A 133 9.87 -14.84 -3.42
C ARG A 133 8.70 -13.92 -3.08
N PHE A 134 8.92 -12.61 -3.18
CA PHE A 134 7.86 -11.61 -3.13
C PHE A 134 7.53 -11.10 -4.55
N VAL A 135 6.24 -10.98 -4.85
CA VAL A 135 5.75 -10.39 -6.10
C VAL A 135 4.74 -9.29 -5.79
N GLY A 136 5.15 -8.04 -5.97
CA GLY A 136 4.30 -6.86 -5.84
C GLY A 136 3.88 -6.30 -7.19
N LYS A 137 2.67 -5.74 -7.29
CA LYS A 137 2.22 -5.04 -8.51
C LYS A 137 1.57 -3.70 -8.19
N GLY A 138 2.11 -2.63 -8.77
CA GLY A 138 1.59 -1.29 -8.57
C GLY A 138 2.68 -0.26 -8.39
N THR A 139 2.50 0.64 -7.43
CA THR A 139 3.44 1.72 -7.12
C THR A 139 3.85 1.63 -5.65
N PHE A 140 5.14 1.60 -5.40
CA PHE A 140 5.73 1.48 -4.07
C PHE A 140 6.70 2.64 -3.88
N ALA A 141 6.40 3.52 -2.92
CA ALA A 141 7.21 4.70 -2.61
C ALA A 141 7.47 4.73 -1.11
N ALA A 142 8.74 4.91 -0.72
CA ALA A 142 9.16 4.97 0.67
C ALA A 142 10.39 5.88 0.80
N GLN A 143 10.77 6.28 2.01
CA GLN A 143 12.08 6.89 2.22
C GLN A 143 13.20 5.89 1.95
N THR A 144 12.99 4.66 2.43
CA THR A 144 13.91 3.54 2.27
C THR A 144 13.14 2.32 1.79
N ILE A 145 13.68 1.60 0.82
CA ILE A 145 13.16 0.30 0.39
C ILE A 145 14.20 -0.76 0.79
N LEU A 146 13.78 -1.72 1.60
CA LEU A 146 14.59 -2.88 1.98
C LEU A 146 14.01 -4.12 1.29
N LEU A 147 14.81 -4.65 0.35
CA LEU A 147 14.57 -5.90 -0.34
C LEU A 147 15.24 -7.01 0.46
N GLU A 148 14.46 -7.76 1.22
CA GLU A 148 14.95 -8.65 2.26
C GLU A 148 14.79 -10.13 1.90
N ARG A 149 14.20 -10.44 0.74
CA ARG A 149 13.97 -11.81 0.28
C ARG A 149 15.26 -12.43 -0.25
N ASN A 150 15.34 -13.74 -0.15
CA ASN A 150 16.53 -14.50 -0.51
C ASN A 150 16.13 -15.90 -1.02
N LEU A 151 16.50 -16.22 -2.27
CA LEU A 151 16.24 -17.51 -2.92
C LEU A 151 17.38 -18.53 -2.67
N SER A 152 18.14 -18.40 -1.58
CA SER A 152 19.25 -19.30 -1.28
C SER A 152 18.79 -20.70 -0.91
N ALA A 153 17.55 -20.84 -0.41
CA ALA A 153 17.00 -22.13 -0.04
C ALA A 153 16.74 -23.03 -1.27
N THR A 154 16.57 -22.43 -2.44
CA THR A 154 16.34 -23.13 -3.71
C THR A 154 17.47 -22.95 -4.74
N ASP A 155 18.56 -22.29 -4.37
CA ASP A 155 19.71 -22.00 -5.25
C ASP A 155 19.36 -21.18 -6.51
N HIS A 156 18.36 -20.29 -6.40
CA HIS A 156 17.86 -19.49 -7.53
C HIS A 156 18.25 -18.00 -7.50
N ASN A 157 19.03 -17.55 -6.51
CA ASN A 157 19.56 -16.16 -6.52
C ASN A 157 20.46 -15.85 -7.73
N LYS A 158 21.00 -16.88 -8.38
CA LYS A 158 21.90 -16.75 -9.54
C LYS A 158 21.19 -16.36 -10.83
N ASP A 159 19.90 -16.66 -10.95
CA ASP A 159 19.12 -16.51 -12.19
C ASP A 159 17.75 -15.86 -11.99
N THR A 160 17.32 -15.67 -10.74
CA THR A 160 15.99 -15.17 -10.40
C THR A 160 16.07 -14.12 -9.29
N SER A 161 15.29 -13.05 -9.43
CA SER A 161 15.16 -12.03 -8.38
C SER A 161 14.17 -12.48 -7.31
N ALA A 162 14.59 -12.38 -6.03
CA ALA A 162 13.78 -12.71 -4.87
C ALA A 162 12.63 -11.72 -4.64
N ASP A 163 12.79 -10.49 -5.11
CA ASP A 163 11.79 -9.45 -5.08
C ASP A 163 11.46 -9.00 -6.52
N LEU A 164 10.22 -9.22 -6.94
CA LEU A 164 9.72 -8.82 -8.26
C LEU A 164 8.64 -7.76 -8.12
N PHE A 165 8.81 -6.64 -8.82
CA PHE A 165 7.84 -5.54 -8.85
C PHE A 165 7.34 -5.30 -10.27
N TYR A 166 6.04 -5.46 -10.47
CA TYR A 166 5.36 -5.04 -11.68
C TYR A 166 4.83 -3.62 -11.53
N TYR A 167 5.36 -2.69 -12.31
CA TYR A 167 4.80 -1.35 -12.35
C TYR A 167 3.44 -1.36 -13.06
N ASN A 168 2.40 -0.82 -12.40
CA ASN A 168 1.07 -0.66 -13.01
C ASN A 168 0.69 0.82 -13.14
N PRO A 169 0.94 1.47 -14.30
CA PRO A 169 0.63 2.88 -14.50
C PRO A 169 -0.88 3.17 -14.52
N SER A 170 -1.72 2.15 -14.74
CA SER A 170 -3.19 2.31 -14.77
C SER A 170 -3.73 2.87 -13.47
N PHE A 171 -3.04 2.65 -12.34
CA PHE A 171 -3.42 3.24 -11.05
C PHE A 171 -3.35 4.76 -11.04
N LEU A 172 -2.51 5.39 -11.88
CA LEU A 172 -2.49 6.85 -12.00
C LEU A 172 -3.76 7.39 -12.67
N ILE A 173 -4.37 6.60 -13.56
CA ILE A 173 -5.63 6.96 -14.23
C ILE A 173 -6.82 6.66 -13.31
N LEU A 174 -6.78 5.50 -12.65
CA LEU A 174 -7.87 5.00 -11.81
C LEU A 174 -7.96 5.67 -10.43
N MET A 175 -6.86 6.28 -9.94
CA MET A 175 -6.86 6.91 -8.61
C MET A 175 -8.00 7.95 -8.48
N PRO A 176 -8.63 8.06 -7.30
CA PRO A 176 -9.61 9.10 -7.02
C PRO A 176 -9.05 10.51 -7.27
N ASP A 177 -9.88 11.43 -7.75
CA ASP A 177 -9.44 12.77 -8.15
C ASP A 177 -8.85 13.58 -6.98
N ILE A 178 -9.26 13.28 -5.74
CA ILE A 178 -8.68 13.87 -4.53
C ILE A 178 -7.19 13.57 -4.36
N LEU A 179 -6.65 12.54 -5.03
CA LEU A 179 -5.22 12.24 -5.07
C LEU A 179 -4.50 12.86 -6.29
N LYS A 180 -5.24 13.26 -7.33
CA LYS A 180 -4.68 13.80 -8.59
C LYS A 180 -4.46 15.30 -8.58
N ASP A 181 -5.28 16.01 -7.83
CA ASP A 181 -5.30 17.46 -7.89
C ASP A 181 -4.00 18.04 -7.28
N LEU A 182 -3.45 19.10 -7.86
CA LEU A 182 -2.22 19.74 -7.37
C LEU A 182 -2.64 20.91 -6.49
N SER A 183 -2.17 20.95 -5.24
CA SER A 183 -2.38 22.14 -4.40
C SER A 183 -1.57 23.29 -4.98
N TYR A 184 -2.25 24.26 -5.58
CA TYR A 184 -1.66 25.55 -5.92
C TYR A 184 -2.31 26.62 -5.03
N THR A 185 -1.52 27.24 -4.17
CA THR A 185 -1.92 28.48 -3.49
C THR A 185 -1.52 29.64 -4.38
N TRP A 186 -2.52 30.29 -4.98
CA TRP A 186 -2.30 31.56 -5.66
C TRP A 186 -2.47 32.68 -4.63
N GLU A 187 -1.43 33.49 -4.44
CA GLU A 187 -1.48 34.69 -3.62
C GLU A 187 -1.30 35.91 -4.52
N GLU A 188 -2.27 36.82 -4.51
CA GLU A 188 -2.11 38.14 -5.12
C GLU A 188 -1.20 38.97 -4.22
N VAL A 189 -0.02 39.31 -4.70
CA VAL A 189 0.81 40.32 -4.04
C VAL A 189 0.32 41.67 -4.55
N ALA A 190 -0.32 42.44 -3.66
CA ALA A 190 -0.69 43.82 -3.98
C ALA A 190 0.57 44.60 -4.41
N PRO A 191 0.49 45.43 -5.47
CA PRO A 191 1.65 46.09 -6.06
C PRO A 191 2.34 47.08 -5.11
#